data_AF-A0AA38HWK1-F1
#
_entry.id   AF-A0AA38HWK1-F1
#
_cell.length_a   1.000
_cell.length_b   1.000
_cell.length_c   1.000
_cell.angle_alpha   90.00
_cell.angle_beta   90.00
_cell.angle_gamma   90.00
#
_symmetry.space_group_name_H-M   'P 1'
#
loop_
_entity.id
_entity.type
_entity.pdbx_description
1 polymer ?
#
loop_
_entity_poly.entity_id
_entity_poly.type
_entity_poly.pdbx_seq_one_letter_code
_entity_poly.pdbx_strand_id
1 'polypeptide(L)'
;MSEILDIYQSPSIDQSVDREEERTYYPYVQSFNNSDEIQIDIHQPDAFICMSDSKLRIIGELKEEATTTIPVAIENEKTETPVAGECKLTNNAGLYLFESIIYSFNGNEVEKIRDPGTTTTIHNYCA
;
A
#
# COMPACT_ATOMS: atom_id res chain seq x y z
N MET A 1 -22.64 49.44 5.45
CA MET A 1 -21.66 49.17 4.38
C MET A 1 -22.32 48.13 3.49
N SER A 2 -22.71 48.47 2.27
CA SER A 2 -23.50 47.59 1.41
C SER A 2 -22.62 46.49 0.82
N GLU A 3 -22.87 45.24 1.20
CA GLU A 3 -22.35 44.07 0.48
C GLU A 3 -23.08 43.96 -0.86
N ILE A 4 -22.51 44.61 -1.88
CA ILE A 4 -22.93 44.40 -3.26
C ILE A 4 -22.40 43.02 -3.66
N LEU A 5 -23.32 42.10 -3.95
CA LEU A 5 -23.00 40.74 -4.40
C LEU A 5 -22.28 40.81 -5.76
N ASP A 6 -21.01 40.40 -5.79
CA ASP A 6 -20.25 40.26 -7.03
C ASP A 6 -20.47 38.88 -7.64
N ILE A 7 -21.31 38.83 -8.68
CA ILE A 7 -21.61 37.61 -9.45
C ILE A 7 -20.45 37.12 -10.33
N TYR A 8 -19.39 37.91 -10.49
CA TYR A 8 -18.18 37.53 -11.23
C TYR A 8 -17.05 37.03 -10.33
N GLN A 9 -17.27 36.99 -9.01
CA GLN A 9 -16.29 36.47 -8.08
C GLN A 9 -16.01 34.99 -8.37
N SER A 10 -14.72 34.63 -8.44
CA SER A 10 -14.31 33.24 -8.57
C SER A 10 -14.74 32.44 -7.32
N PRO A 11 -15.25 31.21 -7.47
CA PRO A 11 -15.69 30.41 -6.34
C PRO A 11 -14.52 30.14 -5.40
N SER A 12 -14.68 30.48 -4.12
CA SER A 12 -13.76 30.04 -3.07
C SER A 12 -14.12 28.61 -2.69
N ILE A 13 -13.23 27.67 -2.95
CA ILE A 13 -13.40 26.27 -2.53
C ILE A 13 -12.73 26.14 -1.16
N ASP A 14 -13.51 25.78 -0.15
CA ASP A 14 -12.96 25.38 1.14
C ASP A 14 -12.49 23.92 1.05
N GLN A 15 -11.23 23.70 1.42
CA GLN A 15 -10.59 22.37 1.49
C GLN A 15 -10.26 22.01 2.95
N SER A 16 -10.89 22.68 3.92
CA SER A 16 -10.72 22.36 5.33
C SER A 16 -11.16 20.92 5.62
N VAL A 17 -10.30 20.18 6.34
CA VAL A 17 -10.58 18.82 6.76
C VAL A 17 -11.26 18.89 8.12
N ASP A 18 -12.52 18.46 8.18
CA ASP A 18 -13.30 18.43 9.43
C ASP A 18 -12.83 17.28 10.35
N ARG A 19 -12.57 16.10 9.78
CA ARG A 19 -12.19 14.90 10.54
C ARG A 19 -11.35 13.94 9.69
N GLU A 20 -10.28 13.42 10.30
CA GLU A 20 -9.51 12.29 9.80
C GLU A 20 -9.64 11.12 10.78
N GLU A 21 -9.76 9.90 10.27
CA GLU A 21 -9.83 8.68 11.07
C GLU A 21 -8.80 7.68 10.58
N GLU A 22 -7.98 7.17 11.49
CA GLU A 22 -7.03 6.10 11.19
C GLU A 22 -7.49 4.81 11.87
N ARG A 23 -7.56 3.71 11.11
CA ARG A 23 -7.87 2.38 11.62
C ARG A 23 -6.74 1.41 11.30
N THR A 24 -6.32 0.66 12.32
CA THR A 24 -5.33 -0.41 12.16
C THR A 24 -6.04 -1.74 11.97
N TYR A 25 -5.71 -2.44 10.89
CA TYR A 25 -6.20 -3.78 10.59
C TYR A 25 -5.03 -4.76 10.65
N TYR A 26 -5.24 -5.89 11.32
CA TYR A 26 -4.28 -6.99 11.34
C TYR A 26 -4.75 -8.07 10.37
N PRO A 27 -3.86 -8.67 9.57
CA PRO A 27 -4.24 -9.78 8.71
C PRO A 27 -4.70 -10.96 9.57
N TYR A 28 -5.76 -11.63 9.13
CA TYR A 28 -6.32 -12.80 9.83
C TYR A 28 -5.39 -14.01 9.79
N VAL A 29 -4.53 -14.08 8.76
CA VAL A 29 -3.63 -15.19 8.52
C VAL A 29 -2.19 -14.66 8.45
N GLN A 30 -1.25 -15.41 9.01
CA GLN A 30 0.19 -15.10 8.92
C GLN A 30 0.89 -15.85 7.79
N SER A 31 0.15 -16.65 7.01
CA SER A 31 0.67 -17.18 5.74
C SER A 31 0.59 -16.11 4.66
N PHE A 32 1.55 -16.16 3.73
CA PHE A 32 1.58 -15.34 2.52
C PHE A 32 1.63 -16.27 1.29
N ASN A 33 0.76 -17.28 1.25
CA ASN A 33 0.83 -18.38 0.28
C ASN A 33 -0.07 -18.14 -0.94
N ASN A 34 -0.04 -16.94 -1.55
CA ASN A 34 -0.78 -16.58 -2.77
C ASN A 34 -2.28 -16.95 -2.78
N SER A 35 -2.92 -17.07 -1.61
CA SER A 35 -4.36 -17.34 -1.47
C SER A 35 -4.94 -16.67 -0.23
N ASP A 36 -4.16 -15.80 0.40
CA ASP A 36 -4.59 -15.05 1.58
C ASP A 36 -5.24 -13.75 1.10
N GLU A 37 -6.51 -13.55 1.48
CA GLU A 37 -7.27 -12.33 1.19
C GLU A 37 -7.34 -11.46 2.44
N ILE A 38 -7.04 -10.16 2.28
CA ILE A 38 -7.17 -9.16 3.34
C ILE A 38 -8.40 -8.31 3.01
N GLN A 39 -9.47 -8.51 3.78
CA GLN A 39 -10.69 -7.71 3.67
C GLN A 39 -10.69 -6.60 4.73
N ILE A 40 -10.85 -5.35 4.27
CA ILE A 40 -10.94 -4.16 5.12
C ILE A 40 -12.36 -3.62 5.02
N ASP A 41 -13.16 -3.86 6.06
CA ASP A 41 -14.52 -3.35 6.13
C ASP A 41 -14.55 -1.95 6.76
N ILE A 42 -15.12 -0.98 6.03
CA ILE A 42 -15.35 0.38 6.50
C ILE A 42 -16.77 0.50 7.02
N HIS A 43 -16.90 0.59 8.35
CA HIS A 43 -18.20 0.90 8.98
C HIS A 43 -18.57 2.38 8.76
N GLN A 44 -19.82 2.62 8.36
CA GLN A 44 -20.40 3.96 8.10
C GLN A 44 -19.72 4.69 6.92
N PRO A 45 -19.76 4.13 5.70
CA PRO A 45 -19.14 4.78 4.54
C PRO A 45 -19.72 6.17 4.25
N ASP A 46 -20.99 6.40 4.58
CA ASP A 46 -21.70 7.67 4.42
C ASP A 46 -21.06 8.83 5.22
N ALA A 47 -20.25 8.50 6.24
CA ALA A 47 -19.56 9.49 7.05
C ALA A 47 -18.30 10.06 6.38
N PHE A 48 -17.84 9.47 5.27
CA PHE A 48 -16.61 9.86 4.59
C PHE A 48 -16.91 10.40 3.19
N ILE A 49 -16.72 11.72 3.00
CA ILE A 49 -17.02 12.41 1.75
C ILE A 49 -15.84 12.28 0.76
N CYS A 50 -14.61 12.10 1.25
CA CYS A 50 -13.39 12.07 0.44
C CYS A 50 -12.70 10.69 0.46
N MET A 51 -13.43 9.62 0.13
CA MET A 51 -12.86 8.26 0.11
C MET A 51 -11.76 8.11 -0.96
N SER A 52 -11.76 8.95 -2.00
CA SER A 52 -10.75 8.96 -3.06
C SER A 52 -9.34 9.37 -2.61
N ASP A 53 -9.21 10.14 -1.54
CA ASP A 53 -7.90 10.53 -0.97
C ASP A 53 -7.50 9.64 0.22
N SER A 54 -8.25 8.54 0.44
CA SER A 54 -7.90 7.57 1.47
C SER A 54 -6.63 6.81 1.09
N LYS A 55 -5.78 6.53 2.08
CA LYS A 55 -4.47 5.89 1.88
C LYS A 55 -4.38 4.61 2.71
N LEU A 56 -3.90 3.54 2.08
CA LEU A 56 -3.57 2.30 2.78
C LEU A 56 -2.11 2.35 3.24
N ARG A 57 -1.88 2.21 4.55
CA ARG A 57 -0.54 2.15 5.14
C ARG A 57 -0.17 0.71 5.48
N ILE A 58 0.86 0.19 4.83
CA ILE A 58 1.38 -1.16 5.08
C ILE A 58 2.61 -1.03 5.98
N ILE A 59 2.59 -1.74 7.11
CA ILE A 59 3.69 -1.77 8.08
C ILE A 59 4.19 -3.21 8.16
N GLY A 60 5.50 -3.40 8.03
CA GLY A 60 6.14 -4.69 8.13
C GLY A 60 7.61 -4.55 8.50
N GLU A 61 8.17 -5.62 9.06
CA GLU A 61 9.60 -5.73 9.36
C GLU A 61 10.24 -6.65 8.32
N LEU A 62 11.28 -6.15 7.64
CA LEU A 62 12.10 -6.99 6.78
C LEU A 62 13.12 -7.72 7.64
N LYS A 63 12.95 -9.04 7.79
CA LYS A 63 13.95 -9.90 8.41
C LYS A 63 14.83 -10.46 7.31
N GLU A 64 16.10 -10.05 7.30
CA GLU A 64 17.11 -10.71 6.46
C GLU A 64 17.32 -12.12 7.02
N GLU A 65 16.67 -13.10 6.41
CA GLU A 65 17.00 -14.50 6.66
C GLU A 65 18.30 -14.78 5.89
N ALA A 66 19.38 -15.10 6.62
CA ALA A 66 20.69 -15.40 6.07
C ALA A 66 20.68 -16.77 5.33
N THR A 67 19.88 -16.88 4.27
CA THR A 67 19.71 -18.12 3.51
C THR A 67 20.49 -18.05 2.23
N THR A 68 21.81 -17.89 2.36
CA THR A 68 22.73 -18.53 1.41
C THR A 68 24.01 -18.84 2.16
N THR A 69 24.09 -20.00 2.79
CA THR A 69 25.35 -20.72 2.90
C THR A 69 25.82 -20.98 1.47
N ILE A 70 26.57 -20.05 0.90
CA ILE A 70 27.38 -20.34 -0.27
C ILE A 70 28.41 -21.36 0.26
N PRO A 71 28.43 -22.62 -0.22
CA PRO A 71 29.57 -23.48 0.07
C PRO A 71 30.73 -22.89 -0.72
N VAL A 72 31.47 -21.95 -0.12
CA VAL A 72 32.79 -21.62 -0.61
C VAL A 72 33.60 -22.88 -0.35
N ALA A 73 33.84 -23.67 -1.40
CA ALA A 73 34.79 -24.75 -1.38
C ALA A 73 36.19 -24.13 -1.25
N ILE A 74 36.54 -23.73 -0.03
CA ILE A 74 37.94 -23.59 0.36
C ILE A 74 38.32 -24.95 0.92
N GLU A 75 39.19 -25.64 0.18
CA GLU A 75 39.85 -26.84 0.66
C GLU A 75 40.54 -26.48 1.98
N ASN A 76 40.03 -27.05 3.06
CA ASN A 76 40.50 -27.02 4.45
C ASN A 76 39.88 -25.91 5.33
N GLU A 77 39.09 -26.40 6.31
CA GLU A 77 38.45 -25.71 7.45
C GLU A 77 37.17 -24.90 7.16
N LYS A 78 36.02 -25.61 7.32
CA LYS A 78 34.67 -25.05 7.39
C LYS A 78 34.55 -24.08 8.59
N THR A 79 34.72 -22.79 8.32
CA THR A 79 34.14 -21.73 9.17
C THR A 79 33.03 -21.07 8.36
N GLU A 80 31.78 -21.39 8.71
CA GLU A 80 30.57 -20.86 8.09
C GLU A 80 30.44 -19.37 8.45
N THR A 81 30.99 -18.49 7.61
CA THR A 81 30.76 -17.05 7.73
C THR A 81 29.49 -16.73 6.95
N PRO A 82 28.39 -16.29 7.61
CA PRO A 82 27.21 -15.84 6.89
C PRO A 82 27.58 -14.55 6.15
N VAL A 83 27.74 -14.64 4.83
CA VAL A 83 27.77 -13.45 3.99
C VAL A 83 26.33 -12.94 3.98
N ALA A 84 26.04 -11.93 4.79
CA ALA A 84 24.77 -11.24 4.78
C ALA A 84 24.55 -10.70 3.37
N GLY A 85 23.66 -11.34 2.61
CA GLY A 85 23.24 -10.82 1.31
C GLY A 85 22.47 -9.53 1.55
N GLU A 86 22.93 -8.41 1.00
CA GLU A 86 22.21 -7.14 1.11
C GLU A 86 20.82 -7.30 0.47
N CYS A 87 19.75 -7.23 1.27
CA CYS A 87 18.39 -7.22 0.75
C CYS A 87 17.94 -5.77 0.52
N LYS A 88 17.71 -5.39 -0.75
CA LYS A 88 17.23 -4.05 -1.10
C LYS A 88 15.79 -4.12 -1.57
N LEU A 89 14.92 -3.36 -0.92
CA LEU A 89 13.56 -3.14 -1.39
C LEU A 89 13.59 -2.28 -2.65
N THR A 90 12.85 -2.71 -3.66
CA THR A 90 12.66 -1.93 -4.89
C THR A 90 11.61 -0.82 -4.69
N ASN A 91 11.52 0.10 -5.65
CA ASN A 91 10.39 1.02 -5.75
C ASN A 91 9.09 0.24 -5.59
N ASN A 92 8.21 0.72 -4.72
CA ASN A 92 6.85 0.20 -4.61
C ASN A 92 6.76 -1.28 -4.17
N ALA A 93 7.77 -1.77 -3.44
CA ALA A 93 7.86 -3.14 -2.95
C ALA A 93 6.57 -3.64 -2.24
N GLY A 94 5.87 -2.76 -1.52
CA GLY A 94 4.61 -3.10 -0.86
C GLY A 94 3.50 -3.52 -1.83
N LEU A 95 3.42 -2.91 -3.02
CA LEU A 95 2.41 -3.28 -4.01
C LEU A 95 2.71 -4.58 -4.75
N TYR A 96 3.95 -5.07 -4.71
CA TYR A 96 4.30 -6.41 -5.22
C TYR A 96 3.84 -7.55 -4.32
N LEU A 97 3.36 -7.25 -3.10
CA LEU A 97 2.77 -8.25 -2.21
C LEU A 97 1.37 -8.68 -2.64
N PHE A 98 0.70 -7.87 -3.47
CA PHE A 98 -0.69 -8.12 -3.84
C PHE A 98 -0.79 -8.54 -5.31
N GLU A 99 -1.52 -9.61 -5.58
CA GLU A 99 -1.91 -9.99 -6.94
C GLU A 99 -3.03 -9.08 -7.46
N SER A 100 -3.99 -8.73 -6.62
CA SER A 100 -5.06 -7.81 -6.98
C SER A 100 -5.57 -7.02 -5.79
N ILE A 101 -6.04 -5.80 -6.07
CA ILE A 101 -6.72 -4.94 -5.11
C ILE A 101 -8.09 -4.63 -5.70
N ILE A 102 -9.14 -4.89 -4.93
CA ILE A 102 -10.53 -4.70 -5.34
C ILE A 102 -11.18 -3.74 -4.36
N TYR A 103 -11.77 -2.68 -4.89
CA TYR A 103 -12.64 -1.80 -4.13
C TYR A 103 -14.10 -2.13 -4.47
N SER A 104 -14.85 -2.55 -3.45
CA SER A 104 -16.28 -2.81 -3.57
C SER A 104 -17.07 -1.83 -2.69
N PHE A 105 -18.16 -1.30 -3.24
CA PHE A 105 -19.09 -0.42 -2.53
C PHE A 105 -20.47 -1.07 -2.52
N ASN A 106 -21.02 -1.31 -1.32
CA ASN A 106 -22.30 -2.00 -1.13
C ASN A 106 -22.39 -3.35 -1.87
N GLY A 107 -21.29 -4.11 -1.92
CA GLY A 107 -21.23 -5.42 -2.58
C GLY A 107 -21.09 -5.38 -4.10
N ASN A 108 -21.02 -4.19 -4.71
CA ASN A 108 -20.69 -4.05 -6.13
C ASN A 108 -19.21 -3.70 -6.29
N GLU A 109 -18.51 -4.42 -7.16
CA GLU A 109 -17.14 -4.05 -7.54
C GLU A 109 -17.15 -2.71 -8.29
N VAL A 110 -16.50 -1.70 -7.70
CA VAL A 110 -16.37 -0.37 -8.32
C VAL A 110 -15.09 -0.33 -9.14
N GLU A 111 -14.00 -0.82 -8.56
CA GLU A 111 -12.69 -0.82 -9.21
C GLU A 111 -11.90 -2.08 -8.86
N LYS A 112 -11.13 -2.56 -9.84
CA LYS A 112 -10.25 -3.70 -9.68
C LYS A 112 -8.94 -3.43 -10.41
N ILE A 113 -7.84 -3.55 -9.68
CA ILE A 113 -6.49 -3.46 -10.22
C ILE A 113 -5.84 -4.83 -10.06
N ARG A 114 -5.34 -5.38 -11.19
CA ARG A 114 -4.51 -6.58 -11.21
C ARG A 114 -3.05 -6.17 -11.32
N ASP A 115 -2.18 -6.86 -10.61
CA ASP A 115 -0.73 -6.62 -10.55
C ASP A 115 -0.42 -5.15 -10.23
N PRO A 116 -0.88 -4.62 -9.08
CA PRO A 116 -0.69 -3.22 -8.71
C PRO A 116 0.79 -2.82 -8.68
N GLY A 117 1.71 -3.73 -8.29
CA GLY A 117 3.15 -3.48 -8.34
C GLY A 117 3.64 -3.08 -9.73
N THR A 118 3.39 -3.93 -10.73
CA THR A 118 3.85 -3.71 -12.12
C THR A 118 3.15 -2.52 -12.77
N THR A 119 1.82 -2.42 -12.64
CA THR A 119 1.02 -1.40 -13.31
C THR A 119 1.38 0.00 -12.81
N THR A 120 1.52 0.19 -11.50
CA THR A 120 1.90 1.50 -10.94
C THR A 120 3.38 1.84 -11.14
N THR A 121 4.28 0.85 -11.18
CA THR A 121 5.69 1.10 -11.55
C THR A 121 5.80 1.59 -13.00
N ILE A 122 5.06 0.98 -13.94
CA ILE A 122 5.04 1.43 -15.34
C ILE A 122 4.41 2.83 -15.45
N HIS A 123 3.29 3.06 -14.76
CA HIS A 123 2.61 4.35 -14.79
C HIS A 123 3.49 5.48 -14.24
N ASN A 124 4.15 5.28 -13.10
CA ASN A 124 5.07 6.28 -12.52
C ASN A 124 6.33 6.50 -13.35
N TYR A 125 6.79 5.51 -14.11
CA TYR A 125 7.98 5.67 -14.95
C TYR A 125 7.68 6.45 -16.25
N CYS A 126 6.46 6.35 -16.76
CA CYS A 126 6.02 7.04 -17.98
C CYS A 126 5.33 8.41 -17.72
N ALA A 127 5.15 8.81 -16.46
CA ALA A 127 4.50 10.06 -16.05
C ALA A 127 5.49 11.22 -15.90
#